data_AF-A0A527G693-F1
#
_entry.id   AF-A0A527G693-F1
#
_cell.length_a   1.000
_cell.length_b   1.000
_cell.length_c   1.000
_cell.angle_alpha   90.00
_cell.angle_beta   90.00
_cell.angle_gamma   90.00
#
_symmetry.space_group_name_H-M   'P 1'
#
loop_
_entity.id
_entity.type
_entity.pdbx_description
1 polymer ?
#
loop_
_entity_poly.entity_id
_entity_poly.type
_entity_poly.pdbx_seq_one_letter_code
_entity_poly.pdbx_strand_id
1 'polypeptide(L)'
;RKKVVILGGGPNRIGQGIEFDYCCCHAAFALRDAGYEAIMINCNPETVSTDYDTSDRLYFEPLTAEDVLEILRAEQASGELVGVIVQFGGQTPLKLANALEKAGIPILGTSPDMIDLAEDRDRFQKLLHKLGLSQPKNGIAYSVE
;
A
#
# COMPACT_ATOMS: atom_id res chain seq x y z
N ARG A 1 -20.10 -7.98 -2.76
CA ARG A 1 -19.38 -9.28 -2.52
C ARG A 1 -18.41 -9.03 -1.37
N LYS A 2 -17.45 -9.91 -1.07
CA LYS A 2 -16.35 -9.56 -0.15
C LYS A 2 -15.42 -8.58 -0.86
N LYS A 3 -15.10 -7.45 -0.23
CA LYS A 3 -14.41 -6.34 -0.88
C LYS A 3 -12.94 -6.29 -0.47
N VAL A 4 -12.07 -6.02 -1.42
CA VAL A 4 -10.65 -5.73 -1.17
C VAL A 4 -10.29 -4.44 -1.90
N VAL A 5 -9.68 -3.52 -1.15
CA VAL A 5 -9.25 -2.22 -1.69
C VAL A 5 -7.77 -2.27 -2.02
N ILE A 6 -7.39 -1.70 -3.15
CA ILE A 6 -6.01 -1.57 -3.62
C ILE A 6 -5.71 -0.07 -3.70
N LEU A 7 -4.65 0.36 -3.02
CA LEU A 7 -4.16 1.74 -3.12
C LEU A 7 -3.10 1.82 -4.22
N GLY A 8 -3.35 2.68 -5.21
CA GLY A 8 -2.38 3.02 -6.26
C GLY A 8 -1.24 3.90 -5.76
N GLY A 9 -0.37 4.32 -6.67
CA GLY A 9 0.80 5.15 -6.35
C GLY A 9 0.60 6.66 -6.49
N GLY A 10 -0.48 7.10 -7.15
CA GLY A 10 -0.66 8.48 -7.57
C GLY A 10 0.26 8.82 -8.76
N PRO A 11 0.60 10.10 -8.97
CA PRO A 11 1.35 10.53 -10.15
C PRO A 11 2.75 9.94 -10.21
N ASN A 12 3.15 9.49 -11.39
CA ASN A 12 4.47 8.89 -11.64
C ASN A 12 5.61 9.89 -11.37
N ARG A 13 6.70 9.39 -10.78
CA ARG A 13 7.93 10.14 -10.51
C ARG A 13 9.14 9.22 -10.68
N ILE A 14 10.35 9.79 -10.78
CA ILE A 14 11.58 8.99 -10.79
C ILE A 14 11.63 8.14 -9.50
N GLY A 15 11.75 6.82 -9.65
CA GLY A 15 11.73 5.84 -8.56
C GLY A 15 10.33 5.41 -8.07
N GLN A 16 9.27 5.93 -8.69
CA GLN A 16 7.86 5.60 -8.46
C GLN A 16 7.13 5.62 -9.81
N GLY A 17 7.39 4.62 -10.65
CA GLY A 17 6.88 4.56 -12.01
C GLY A 17 5.76 3.56 -12.24
N ILE A 18 5.58 3.21 -13.52
CA ILE A 18 4.54 2.30 -14.02
C ILE A 18 4.64 0.88 -13.46
N GLU A 19 5.81 0.49 -12.92
CA GLU A 19 6.02 -0.80 -12.27
C GLU A 19 5.06 -1.02 -11.08
N PHE A 20 4.68 0.04 -10.37
CA PHE A 20 3.74 -0.03 -9.26
C PHE A 20 2.30 -0.12 -9.76
N ASP A 21 1.96 0.60 -10.84
CA ASP A 21 0.66 0.51 -11.49
C ASP A 21 0.38 -0.92 -11.99
N TYR A 22 1.39 -1.55 -12.61
CA TYR A 22 1.33 -2.94 -13.04
C TYR A 22 0.99 -3.89 -11.88
N CYS A 23 1.64 -3.73 -10.73
CA CYS A 23 1.36 -4.54 -9.53
C CYS A 23 -0.08 -4.36 -9.05
N CYS A 24 -0.58 -3.11 -9.03
CA CYS A 24 -1.95 -2.80 -8.64
C CYS A 24 -2.99 -3.43 -9.60
N CYS A 25 -2.76 -3.38 -10.91
CA CYS A 25 -3.64 -4.02 -11.89
C CYS A 25 -3.70 -5.54 -11.71
N HIS A 26 -2.54 -6.18 -11.54
CA HIS A 26 -2.47 -7.62 -11.31
C HIS A 26 -3.17 -8.05 -10.02
N ALA A 27 -3.12 -7.23 -8.96
CA ALA A 27 -3.90 -7.47 -7.76
C ALA A 27 -5.41 -7.45 -8.04
N ALA A 28 -5.89 -6.45 -8.79
CA ALA A 28 -7.30 -6.34 -9.14
C ALA A 28 -7.78 -7.55 -9.93
N PHE A 29 -7.00 -7.99 -10.93
CA PHE A 29 -7.31 -9.18 -11.73
C PHE A 29 -7.33 -10.45 -10.88
N ALA A 30 -6.31 -10.68 -10.06
CA ALA A 30 -6.23 -11.87 -9.20
C ALA A 30 -7.35 -11.91 -8.15
N LEU A 31 -7.71 -10.76 -7.58
CA LEU A 31 -8.82 -10.66 -6.62
C LEU A 31 -10.16 -10.96 -7.28
N ARG A 32 -10.38 -10.45 -8.49
CA ARG A 32 -11.57 -10.75 -9.30
C ARG A 32 -11.67 -12.25 -9.60
N ASP A 33 -10.58 -12.88 -10.04
CA ASP A 33 -10.52 -14.33 -10.30
C ASP A 33 -10.78 -15.16 -9.02
N ALA A 34 -10.36 -14.66 -7.86
CA ALA A 34 -10.62 -15.27 -6.57
C ALA A 34 -12.03 -14.96 -5.99
N GLY A 35 -12.87 -14.22 -6.73
CA GLY A 35 -14.27 -13.92 -6.36
C GLY A 35 -14.44 -12.74 -5.40
N TYR A 36 -13.41 -11.93 -5.19
CA TYR A 36 -13.52 -10.66 -4.46
C TYR A 36 -14.01 -9.55 -5.38
N GLU A 37 -14.64 -8.55 -4.78
CA GLU A 37 -14.92 -7.27 -5.42
C GLU A 37 -13.68 -6.39 -5.23
N ALA A 38 -12.96 -6.16 -6.33
CA ALA A 38 -11.73 -5.37 -6.34
C ALA A 38 -12.08 -3.88 -6.45
N ILE A 39 -11.58 -3.08 -5.52
CA ILE A 39 -11.81 -1.64 -5.47
C ILE A 39 -10.47 -0.92 -5.61
N MET A 40 -10.32 -0.07 -6.62
CA MET A 40 -9.11 0.72 -6.85
C MET A 40 -9.28 2.14 -6.33
N ILE A 41 -8.28 2.65 -5.62
CA ILE A 41 -8.16 4.08 -5.29
C ILE A 41 -6.84 4.58 -5.88
N ASN A 42 -6.93 5.42 -6.90
CA ASN A 42 -5.76 6.04 -7.54
C ASN A 42 -6.16 7.34 -8.24
N CYS A 43 -5.20 8.22 -8.53
CA CYS A 43 -5.45 9.52 -9.16
C CYS A 43 -4.56 9.81 -10.37
N ASN A 44 -3.84 8.81 -10.89
CA ASN A 44 -2.96 9.01 -12.03
C ASN A 44 -3.70 8.79 -13.36
N PRO A 45 -3.98 9.84 -14.14
CA PRO A 45 -4.79 9.72 -15.37
C PRO A 45 -4.11 8.92 -16.48
N GLU A 46 -2.81 8.65 -16.38
CA GLU A 46 -2.04 7.97 -17.43
C GLU A 46 -2.02 6.44 -17.27
N THR A 47 -2.67 5.91 -16.23
CA THR A 47 -2.46 4.54 -15.76
C THR A 47 -3.61 3.59 -16.03
N VAL A 48 -3.28 2.30 -16.18
CA VAL A 48 -4.28 1.25 -16.44
C VAL A 48 -5.11 0.98 -15.18
N SER A 49 -4.56 1.21 -13.98
CA SER A 49 -5.35 1.08 -12.74
C SER A 49 -6.52 2.05 -12.66
N THR A 50 -6.44 3.19 -13.37
CA THR A 50 -7.54 4.17 -13.45
C THR A 50 -8.46 3.96 -14.65
N ASP A 51 -8.29 2.87 -15.39
CA ASP A 51 -9.30 2.40 -16.33
C ASP A 51 -10.44 1.71 -15.55
N TYR A 52 -11.68 2.02 -15.92
CA TYR A 52 -12.88 1.47 -15.27
C TYR A 52 -13.04 -0.04 -15.49
N ASP A 53 -12.38 -0.62 -16.51
CA ASP A 53 -12.42 -2.07 -16.76
C ASP A 53 -11.52 -2.87 -15.78
N THR A 54 -10.55 -2.21 -15.15
CA THR A 54 -9.52 -2.86 -14.32
C THR A 54 -10.05 -3.37 -12.98
N SER A 55 -10.95 -2.64 -12.32
CA SER A 55 -11.53 -2.98 -11.01
C SER A 55 -13.06 -3.00 -11.05
N ASP A 56 -13.71 -3.63 -10.07
CA ASP A 56 -15.19 -3.60 -10.00
C ASP A 56 -15.70 -2.19 -9.65
N ARG A 57 -14.93 -1.44 -8.85
CA ARG A 57 -15.16 -0.03 -8.52
C ARG A 57 -13.84 0.74 -8.59
N LEU A 58 -13.89 1.96 -9.10
CA LEU A 58 -12.77 2.88 -9.17
C LEU A 58 -13.15 4.18 -8.44
N TYR A 59 -12.30 4.59 -7.52
CA TYR A 59 -12.31 5.91 -6.91
C TYR A 59 -11.12 6.70 -7.48
N PHE A 60 -11.42 7.68 -8.33
CA PHE A 60 -10.43 8.58 -8.89
C PHE A 60 -10.16 9.73 -7.90
N GLU A 61 -9.48 9.41 -6.79
CA GLU A 61 -9.33 10.30 -5.65
C GLU A 61 -7.87 10.38 -5.18
N PRO A 62 -7.45 11.48 -4.52
CA PRO A 62 -6.12 11.60 -3.96
C PRO A 62 -5.81 10.52 -2.92
N LEU A 63 -4.56 10.07 -2.88
CA LEU A 63 -4.08 9.11 -1.87
C LEU A 63 -3.65 9.84 -0.59
N THR A 64 -4.56 10.61 0.01
CA THR A 64 -4.35 11.18 1.35
C THR A 64 -5.00 10.30 2.41
N ALA A 65 -4.57 10.44 3.67
CA ALA A 65 -5.18 9.68 4.76
C ALA A 65 -6.67 10.00 4.93
N GLU A 66 -7.08 11.25 4.72
CA GLU A 66 -8.47 11.69 4.83
C GLU A 66 -9.34 11.03 3.76
N ASP A 67 -8.99 11.24 2.48
CA ASP A 67 -9.78 10.73 1.34
C ASP A 67 -9.89 9.20 1.37
N VAL A 68 -8.77 8.52 1.63
CA VAL A 68 -8.74 7.05 1.70
C VAL A 68 -9.57 6.55 2.87
N LEU A 69 -9.49 7.16 4.05
CA LEU A 69 -10.28 6.72 5.20
C LEU A 69 -11.79 6.90 4.96
N GLU A 70 -12.21 8.02 4.37
CA GLU A 70 -13.63 8.24 4.05
C GLU A 70 -14.16 7.17 3.08
N ILE A 71 -13.41 6.85 2.02
CA ILE A 71 -13.78 5.79 1.07
C ILE A 71 -13.87 4.43 1.79
N LEU A 72 -12.87 4.08 2.60
CA LEU A 72 -12.86 2.81 3.32
C LEU A 72 -14.03 2.68 4.30
N ARG A 73 -14.40 3.77 4.98
CA ARG A 73 -15.57 3.79 5.87
C ARG A 73 -16.86 3.61 5.09
N ALA A 74 -17.01 4.27 3.95
CA ALA A 74 -18.17 4.08 3.08
C ALA A 74 -18.26 2.62 2.56
N GLU A 75 -17.12 2.01 2.22
CA GLU A 75 -17.09 0.63 1.74
C GLU A 75 -17.37 -0.39 2.86
N GLN A 76 -16.93 -0.14 4.10
CA GLN A 76 -17.31 -0.89 5.30
C GLN A 76 -18.80 -0.78 5.63
N ALA A 77 -19.38 0.42 5.48
CA ALA A 77 -20.81 0.63 5.74
C ALA A 77 -21.70 -0.07 4.69
N SER A 78 -21.22 -0.18 3.45
CA SER A 78 -21.96 -0.79 2.34
C SER A 78 -21.71 -2.29 2.16
N GLY A 79 -20.82 -2.90 2.94
CA GLY A 79 -20.59 -4.35 2.88
C GLY A 79 -19.34 -4.82 3.65
N GLU A 80 -18.98 -6.08 3.47
CA GLU A 80 -17.80 -6.67 4.12
C GLU A 80 -16.51 -6.23 3.40
N LEU A 81 -15.82 -5.23 3.97
CA LEU A 81 -14.44 -4.92 3.62
C LEU A 81 -13.50 -5.91 4.31
N VAL A 82 -12.89 -6.80 3.52
CA VAL A 82 -11.91 -7.78 4.00
C VAL A 82 -10.61 -7.10 4.38
N GLY A 83 -10.19 -6.11 3.58
CA GLY A 83 -9.06 -5.26 3.91
C GLY A 83 -8.48 -4.51 2.72
N VAL A 84 -7.30 -3.94 2.96
CA VAL A 84 -6.63 -3.01 2.06
C VAL A 84 -5.21 -3.50 1.75
N ILE A 85 -4.84 -3.46 0.47
CA ILE A 85 -3.49 -3.72 -0.02
C ILE A 85 -2.80 -2.37 -0.21
N VAL A 86 -1.68 -2.19 0.50
CA VAL A 86 -0.89 -0.94 0.52
C VAL A 86 0.52 -1.10 -0.07
N GLN A 87 0.92 -2.33 -0.37
CA GLN A 87 2.31 -2.68 -0.70
C GLN A 87 2.64 -2.52 -2.19
N PHE A 88 1.62 -2.40 -3.05
CA PHE A 88 1.81 -2.47 -4.50
C PHE A 88 1.90 -1.10 -5.17
N GLY A 89 1.33 -0.05 -4.57
CA GLY A 89 1.39 1.31 -5.13
C GLY A 89 2.67 2.09 -4.77
N GLY A 90 3.70 1.43 -4.24
CA GLY A 90 4.97 2.08 -3.88
C GLY A 90 4.88 2.90 -2.60
N GLN A 91 5.65 4.00 -2.54
CA GLN A 91 5.87 4.76 -1.31
C GLN A 91 4.66 5.56 -0.83
N THR A 92 3.78 5.99 -1.74
CA THR A 92 2.57 6.76 -1.39
C THR A 92 1.67 5.97 -0.44
N PRO A 93 1.19 4.74 -0.77
CA PRO A 93 0.36 3.96 0.13
C PRO A 93 1.10 3.36 1.33
N LEU A 94 2.40 3.06 1.23
CA LEU A 94 3.19 2.60 2.38
C LEU A 94 3.18 3.62 3.52
N LYS A 95 3.27 4.92 3.21
CA LYS A 95 3.18 5.99 4.22
C LYS A 95 1.80 6.11 4.88
N LEU A 96 0.74 5.61 4.23
CA LEU A 96 -0.61 5.59 4.78
C LEU A 96 -0.86 4.42 5.73
N ALA A 97 -0.03 3.37 5.70
CA ALA A 97 -0.22 2.16 6.48
C ALA A 97 -0.44 2.43 7.98
N ASN A 98 0.36 3.31 8.57
CA ASN A 98 0.23 3.70 9.98
C ASN A 98 -1.09 4.43 10.29
N ALA A 99 -1.58 5.28 9.38
CA ALA A 99 -2.84 5.99 9.56
C ALA A 99 -4.04 5.02 9.48
N LEU A 100 -3.99 4.10 8.52
CA LEU A 100 -5.00 3.05 8.35
C LEU A 100 -5.04 2.11 9.55
N GLU A 101 -3.89 1.67 10.05
CA GLU A 101 -3.79 0.82 11.23
C GLU A 101 -4.37 1.50 12.48
N LYS A 102 -4.01 2.76 12.72
CA LYS A 102 -4.58 3.57 13.83
C LYS A 102 -6.09 3.75 13.71
N ALA A 103 -6.63 3.79 12.50
CA ALA A 103 -8.06 3.84 12.24
C ALA A 103 -8.75 2.47 12.35
N GLY A 104 -8.01 1.39 12.64
CA GLY A 104 -8.55 0.03 12.73
C GLY A 104 -8.94 -0.55 11.36
N ILE A 105 -8.35 -0.06 10.27
CA ILE A 105 -8.54 -0.61 8.93
C ILE A 105 -7.65 -1.86 8.79
N PRO A 106 -8.20 -3.01 8.35
CA PRO A 106 -7.43 -4.22 8.15
C PRO A 106 -6.51 -4.08 6.93
N ILE A 107 -5.21 -4.10 7.14
CA ILE A 107 -4.21 -4.18 6.08
C ILE A 107 -3.91 -5.65 5.79
N LEU A 108 -4.01 -6.04 4.52
CA LEU A 108 -3.75 -7.40 4.06
C LEU A 108 -2.27 -7.56 3.71
N GLY A 109 -1.71 -8.74 3.95
CA GLY A 109 -0.31 -9.05 3.64
C GLY A 109 0.65 -8.65 4.77
N THR A 110 1.81 -8.09 4.41
CA THR A 110 2.83 -7.66 5.37
C THR A 110 2.27 -6.56 6.28
N SER A 111 2.41 -6.73 7.59
CA SER A 111 1.90 -5.76 8.56
C SER A 111 2.67 -4.43 8.52
N PRO A 112 2.04 -3.31 8.93
CA PRO A 112 2.71 -2.01 9.04
C PRO A 112 4.00 -2.05 9.86
N ASP A 113 3.99 -2.76 10.99
CA ASP A 113 5.20 -2.91 11.82
C ASP A 113 6.33 -3.66 11.11
N MET A 114 6.00 -4.65 10.27
CA MET A 114 7.02 -5.39 9.50
C MET A 114 7.56 -4.56 8.32
N ILE A 115 6.73 -3.67 7.75
CA ILE A 115 7.17 -2.66 6.77
C ILE A 115 8.14 -1.69 7.46
N ASP A 116 7.75 -1.13 8.60
CA ASP A 116 8.58 -0.21 9.39
C ASP A 116 9.88 -0.87 9.85
N LEU A 117 9.85 -2.14 10.27
CA LEU A 117 11.05 -2.89 10.64
C LEU A 117 12.07 -2.96 9.50
N ALA A 118 11.60 -3.04 8.24
CA ALA A 118 12.47 -3.13 7.07
C ALA A 118 12.94 -1.75 6.58
N GLU A 119 12.14 -0.70 6.76
CA GLU A 119 12.51 0.68 6.38
C GLU A 119 13.37 1.39 7.44
N ASP A 120 13.19 1.06 8.72
CA ASP A 120 13.99 1.61 9.82
C ASP A 120 15.37 0.95 9.86
N ARG A 121 16.41 1.78 9.71
CA ARG A 121 17.80 1.33 9.58
C ARG A 121 18.30 0.61 10.83
N ASP A 122 17.92 1.06 12.01
CA ASP A 122 18.37 0.48 13.29
C ASP A 122 17.63 -0.83 13.59
N ARG A 123 16.32 -0.88 13.37
CA ARG A 123 15.51 -2.12 13.49
C ARG A 123 15.99 -3.17 12.50
N PHE A 124 16.22 -2.80 11.24
CA PHE A 124 16.68 -3.72 10.21
C PHE A 124 18.10 -4.24 10.51
N GLN A 125 19.01 -3.38 10.93
CA GLN A 125 20.36 -3.78 11.35
C GLN A 125 20.31 -4.80 12.50
N LYS A 126 19.50 -4.55 13.53
CA LYS A 126 19.31 -5.48 14.66
C LYS A 126 18.76 -6.82 14.19
N LEU A 127 17.83 -6.82 13.22
CA LEU A 127 17.31 -8.07 12.64
C LEU A 127 18.42 -8.85 11.93
N LEU A 128 19.23 -8.21 11.09
CA LEU A 128 20.32 -8.89 10.38
C LEU A 128 21.34 -9.52 11.34
N HIS A 129 21.72 -8.79 12.41
CA HIS A 129 22.59 -9.33 13.45
C HIS A 129 21.98 -10.54 14.15
N LYS A 130 20.69 -10.46 14.51
CA LYS A 130 19.97 -11.59 15.12
C LYS A 130 19.93 -12.82 14.22
N LEU A 131 19.84 -12.63 12.90
CA LEU A 131 19.82 -13.71 11.91
C LEU A 131 21.21 -14.20 11.50
N GLY A 132 22.29 -13.57 11.99
CA GLY A 132 23.65 -13.92 11.60
C GLY A 132 23.98 -13.59 10.14
N LEU A 133 23.29 -12.62 9.53
CA LEU A 133 23.50 -12.20 8.15
C LEU A 133 24.57 -11.10 8.05
N SER A 134 25.32 -11.11 6.96
CA SER A 134 26.36 -10.11 6.70
C SER A 134 25.76 -8.77 6.27
N GLN A 135 26.26 -7.66 6.82
CA GLN A 135 25.94 -6.29 6.43
C GLN A 135 27.23 -5.47 6.33
N PRO A 136 27.38 -4.55 5.35
CA PRO A 136 28.49 -3.60 5.32
C PRO A 136 28.56 -2.77 6.61
N LYS A 137 29.77 -2.36 7.02
CA LYS A 137 29.97 -1.48 8.18
C LYS A 137 29.17 -0.18 7.99
N ASN A 138 28.30 0.14 8.94
CA ASN A 138 27.40 1.29 8.91
C ASN A 138 27.20 1.86 10.32
N GLY A 139 26.57 3.04 10.40
CA GLY A 139 26.19 3.70 11.64
C GLY A 139 25.35 4.94 11.36
N ILE A 140 24.62 5.41 12.38
CA ILE A 140 23.86 6.67 12.32
C ILE A 140 24.72 7.75 12.99
N ALA A 141 25.12 8.76 12.23
CA ALA A 141 25.82 9.92 12.78
C ALA A 141 24.78 10.88 13.39
N TYR A 142 24.90 11.16 14.69
CA TYR A 142 24.03 12.10 15.42
C TYR A 142 24.71 13.46 15.68
N SER A 143 26.04 13.51 15.56
CA SER A 143 26.88 14.69 15.68
C SER A 143 27.99 14.65 14.64
N VAL A 144 28.54 15.82 14.31
CA VAL A 144 29.74 15.96 13.45
C VAL A 144 31.03 15.77 14.27
N GLU A 145 30.95 16.03 15.58
CA GLU A 145 32.00 15.78 16.57
C GLU A 145 32.10 14.30 16.93
#